data_AF-A0ABD0UC69-F1
#
_entry.id   AF-A0ABD0UC69-F1
#
_cell.length_a   1.000
_cell.length_b   1.000
_cell.length_c   1.000
_cell.angle_alpha   90.00
_cell.angle_beta   90.00
_cell.angle_gamma   90.00
#
_symmetry.space_group_name_H-M   'P 1'
#
loop_
_entity.id
_entity.type
_entity.pdbx_description
1 polymer ?
#
loop_
_entity_poly.entity_id
_entity_poly.type
_entity_poly.pdbx_seq_one_letter_code
_entity_poly.pdbx_strand_id
1 'polypeptide(L)'
;MARAALSTYVQTVKTARWEYSTRPVYGWGDVKSKQKSTAGWLAAFPVFEPHWQICMAGGLSTGWIEWDGERFEFENAPSYSEKIGVQCNVFKGASGEVALTAAGGLRQLAGLADNYENAALVGVHYGGNFYEFVPWNGTVSWEISQWGYWHISAENNQNMVELVATAEEPGTPLRAPTLEAGLVTACKDTCYGDLTLQLWEKTSDGKKGKLILEVTSNMAALEVGGGPWFSTWKGTTSMPELLSSALQVPIDVENFFPVPFLLVHNRSGTSL
;
A
#
# COMPACT_ATOMS: atom_id res chain seq x y z
N MET A 1 -13.85 13.22 -31.46
CA MET A 1 -13.29 13.40 -30.09
C MET A 1 -14.45 13.64 -29.15
N ALA A 2 -14.86 12.63 -28.38
CA ALA A 2 -15.82 12.84 -27.30
C ALA A 2 -15.11 13.64 -26.21
N ARG A 3 -15.63 14.83 -25.87
CA ARG A 3 -15.23 15.51 -24.63
C ARG A 3 -15.60 14.56 -23.49
N ALA A 4 -14.59 14.16 -22.70
CA ALA A 4 -14.86 13.50 -21.42
C ALA A 4 -15.83 14.39 -20.65
N ALA A 5 -16.99 13.84 -20.26
CA ALA A 5 -17.92 14.55 -19.40
C ALA A 5 -17.14 14.95 -18.14
N LEU A 6 -17.19 16.24 -17.78
CA LEU A 6 -16.65 16.72 -16.51
C LEU A 6 -17.37 15.93 -15.41
N SER A 7 -16.60 15.23 -14.59
CA SER A 7 -17.13 14.59 -13.39
C SER A 7 -17.79 15.67 -12.53
N THR A 8 -19.06 15.51 -12.19
CA THR A 8 -19.73 16.40 -11.21
C THR A 8 -19.17 16.23 -9.80
N TYR A 9 -18.29 15.23 -9.60
CA TYR A 9 -17.69 14.87 -8.33
C TYR A 9 -16.31 15.50 -8.10
N VAL A 10 -15.58 15.88 -9.15
CA VAL A 10 -14.23 16.46 -9.03
C VAL A 10 -14.15 17.74 -9.85
N GLN A 11 -13.98 18.88 -9.18
CA GLN A 11 -13.69 20.14 -9.86
C GLN A 11 -12.28 20.06 -10.47
N THR A 12 -12.17 20.36 -11.76
CA THR A 12 -10.86 20.48 -12.42
C THR A 12 -10.43 21.95 -12.42
N VAL A 13 -9.13 22.19 -12.27
CA VAL A 13 -8.57 23.54 -12.19
C VAL A 13 -7.58 23.80 -13.31
N LYS A 14 -7.33 25.07 -13.61
CA LYS A 14 -6.40 25.44 -14.67
C LYS A 14 -4.94 25.25 -14.25
N THR A 15 -4.65 25.41 -12.97
CA THR A 15 -3.30 25.36 -12.43
C THR A 15 -3.29 24.60 -11.11
N ALA A 16 -2.34 23.68 -11.00
CA ALA A 16 -1.93 23.07 -9.75
C ALA A 16 -0.41 23.18 -9.65
N ARG A 17 0.11 23.59 -8.49
CA ARG A 17 1.55 23.66 -8.19
C ARG A 17 1.76 23.09 -6.79
N TRP A 18 2.94 22.57 -6.53
CA TRP A 18 3.25 22.05 -5.21
C TRP A 18 4.75 22.09 -4.99
N GLU A 19 5.14 22.20 -3.73
CA GLU A 19 6.50 21.97 -3.27
C GLU A 19 6.39 21.48 -1.84
N TYR A 20 6.87 20.27 -1.63
CA TYR A 20 6.93 19.67 -0.30
C TYR A 20 8.06 18.66 -0.25
N SER A 21 8.47 18.36 0.96
CA SER A 21 9.39 17.27 1.25
C SER A 21 8.71 16.29 2.20
N THR A 22 9.09 15.02 2.10
CA THR A 22 8.55 13.97 2.95
C THR A 22 9.66 13.30 3.73
N ARG A 23 9.53 13.30 5.05
CA ARG A 23 10.38 12.52 5.94
C ARG A 23 9.75 11.13 6.13
N PRO A 24 10.38 10.05 5.65
CA PRO A 24 9.87 8.70 5.88
C PRO A 24 9.92 8.36 7.37
N VAL A 25 8.87 7.71 7.87
CA VAL A 25 8.75 7.23 9.25
C VAL A 25 8.63 5.71 9.29
N TYR A 26 7.78 5.15 8.42
CA TYR A 26 7.53 3.72 8.28
C TYR A 26 7.74 3.27 6.83
N GLY A 27 8.64 2.31 6.65
CA GLY A 27 8.74 1.51 5.43
C GLY A 27 8.17 0.11 5.67
N TRP A 28 8.71 -0.90 5.00
CA TRP A 28 8.33 -2.29 5.24
C TRP A 28 9.35 -3.00 6.15
N GLY A 29 9.08 -3.06 7.45
CA GLY A 29 10.00 -3.57 8.47
C GLY A 29 9.91 -2.77 9.78
N ASP A 30 10.61 -3.24 10.82
CA ASP A 30 10.69 -2.49 12.09
C ASP A 30 11.39 -1.14 11.87
N VAL A 31 10.94 -0.10 12.58
CA VAL A 31 11.45 1.29 12.44
C VAL A 31 12.96 1.40 12.61
N LYS A 32 13.54 0.54 13.47
CA LYS A 32 14.97 0.55 13.81
C LYS A 32 15.79 -0.46 13.00
N SER A 33 15.19 -1.14 12.02
CA SER A 33 15.84 -2.19 11.23
C SER A 33 15.88 -1.83 9.74
N LYS A 34 16.60 -2.67 8.97
CA LYS A 34 16.67 -2.55 7.51
C LYS A 34 15.27 -2.77 6.92
N GLN A 35 14.78 -1.79 6.17
CA GLN A 35 13.52 -1.89 5.44
C GLN A 35 13.67 -2.89 4.28
N LYS A 36 12.62 -3.66 4.02
CA LYS A 36 12.62 -4.77 3.07
C LYS A 36 11.86 -4.40 1.79
N SER A 37 12.19 -5.07 0.70
CA SER A 37 11.35 -5.07 -0.50
C SER A 37 10.10 -5.90 -0.24
N THR A 38 8.93 -5.34 -0.56
CA THR A 38 7.64 -5.97 -0.24
C THR A 38 7.36 -7.21 -1.07
N ALA A 39 7.95 -7.36 -2.26
CA ALA A 39 7.80 -8.56 -3.09
C ALA A 39 9.05 -9.46 -3.08
N GLY A 40 9.83 -9.39 -2.01
CA GLY A 40 11.12 -10.10 -1.88
C GLY A 40 12.16 -9.59 -2.88
N TRP A 41 13.23 -10.36 -3.05
CA TRP A 41 14.33 -10.02 -3.98
C TRP A 41 13.92 -10.12 -5.45
N LEU A 42 12.90 -10.93 -5.77
CA LEU A 42 12.39 -11.07 -7.15
C LEU A 42 11.84 -9.74 -7.69
N ALA A 43 11.31 -8.88 -6.81
CA ALA A 43 10.85 -7.55 -7.16
C ALA A 43 11.93 -6.65 -7.79
N ALA A 44 13.21 -6.97 -7.60
CA ALA A 44 14.31 -6.23 -8.18
C ALA A 44 14.46 -6.45 -9.70
N PHE A 45 13.79 -7.44 -10.27
CA PHE A 45 13.84 -7.73 -11.70
C PHE A 45 12.58 -7.22 -12.41
N PRO A 46 12.73 -6.45 -13.51
CA PRO A 46 11.58 -5.92 -14.27
C PRO A 46 10.58 -6.97 -14.74
N VAL A 47 11.04 -8.21 -14.95
CA VAL A 47 10.21 -9.32 -15.42
C VAL A 47 9.26 -9.86 -14.35
N PHE A 48 9.57 -9.64 -13.07
CA PHE A 48 8.75 -10.04 -11.92
C PHE A 48 8.00 -8.86 -11.36
N GLU A 49 7.73 -7.82 -12.20
CA GLU A 49 6.98 -6.63 -11.82
C GLU A 49 5.85 -7.05 -10.90
N PRO A 50 5.96 -6.78 -9.58
CA PRO A 50 5.04 -7.39 -8.65
C PRO A 50 3.63 -6.82 -8.85
N HIS A 51 3.50 -5.74 -9.62
CA HIS A 51 2.28 -4.95 -9.76
C HIS A 51 1.78 -4.41 -8.41
N TRP A 52 2.56 -4.53 -7.32
CA TRP A 52 2.35 -3.95 -6.01
C TRP A 52 3.73 -3.66 -5.38
N GLN A 53 3.99 -2.39 -5.07
CA GLN A 53 5.20 -1.98 -4.37
C GLN A 53 4.81 -0.95 -3.31
N ILE A 54 5.23 -1.23 -2.09
CA ILE A 54 5.08 -0.33 -0.97
C ILE A 54 6.41 0.36 -0.80
N CYS A 55 6.46 1.64 -1.17
CA CYS A 55 7.67 2.44 -1.04
C CYS A 55 7.76 3.05 0.36
N MET A 56 6.62 3.43 0.96
CA MET A 56 6.55 4.05 2.28
C MET A 56 5.15 3.91 2.89
N ALA A 57 5.05 3.17 4.00
CA ALA A 57 3.82 2.98 4.77
C ALA A 57 3.40 4.23 5.55
N GLY A 58 4.38 5.05 5.96
CA GLY A 58 4.09 6.32 6.61
C GLY A 58 5.24 7.30 6.54
N GLY A 59 4.90 8.56 6.29
CA GLY A 59 5.82 9.67 6.25
C GLY A 59 5.14 10.95 6.72
N LEU A 60 5.95 11.94 7.05
CA LEU A 60 5.51 13.27 7.46
C LEU A 60 5.95 14.27 6.41
N SER A 61 4.98 14.87 5.74
CA SER A 61 5.20 15.83 4.66
C SER A 61 5.06 17.25 5.16
N THR A 62 5.95 18.13 4.70
CA THR A 62 5.92 19.57 5.01
C THR A 62 6.14 20.36 3.73
N GLY A 63 5.28 21.34 3.50
CA GLY A 63 5.32 22.17 2.31
C GLY A 63 3.95 22.75 1.98
N TRP A 64 3.65 22.82 0.69
CA TRP A 64 2.42 23.45 0.20
C TRP A 64 1.94 22.86 -1.12
N ILE A 65 0.63 22.94 -1.32
CA ILE A 65 -0.05 22.68 -2.60
C ILE A 65 -0.86 23.93 -2.94
N GLU A 66 -0.75 24.42 -4.16
CA GLU A 66 -1.57 25.48 -4.75
C GLU A 66 -2.55 24.85 -5.74
N TRP A 67 -3.84 25.13 -5.55
CA TRP A 67 -4.96 24.62 -6.35
C TRP A 67 -5.85 25.79 -6.79
N ASP A 68 -5.91 26.07 -8.09
CA ASP A 68 -6.61 27.23 -8.69
C ASP A 68 -6.26 28.60 -8.06
N GLY A 69 -5.03 28.76 -7.58
CA GLY A 69 -4.56 29.99 -6.94
C GLY A 69 -4.82 30.08 -5.44
N GLU A 70 -5.49 29.08 -4.84
CA GLU A 70 -5.55 28.92 -3.39
C GLU A 70 -4.40 28.03 -2.91
N ARG A 71 -3.64 28.49 -1.91
CA ARG A 71 -2.48 27.77 -1.37
C ARG A 71 -2.79 27.15 -0.01
N PHE A 72 -2.57 25.86 0.09
CA PHE A 72 -2.71 25.04 1.29
C PHE A 72 -1.32 24.70 1.81
N GLU A 73 -0.97 25.22 2.98
CA GLU A 73 0.28 24.91 3.66
C GLU A 73 0.05 23.83 4.71
N PHE A 74 1.04 22.96 4.88
CA PHE A 74 0.97 21.87 5.82
C PHE A 74 2.35 21.57 6.41
N GLU A 75 2.34 21.15 7.66
CA GLU A 75 3.54 20.80 8.41
C GLU A 75 3.34 19.44 9.07
N ASN A 76 4.30 18.53 8.86
CA ASN A 76 4.26 17.16 9.36
C ASN A 76 2.92 16.46 9.10
N ALA A 77 2.33 16.68 7.91
CA ALA A 77 1.09 16.03 7.52
C ALA A 77 1.36 14.54 7.20
N PRO A 78 0.48 13.61 7.66
CA PRO A 78 0.59 12.20 7.30
C PRO A 78 0.60 11.99 5.78
N SER A 79 1.48 11.11 5.32
CA SER A 79 1.64 10.78 3.90
C SER A 79 2.09 9.33 3.74
N TYR A 80 1.85 8.75 2.56
CA TYR A 80 2.28 7.41 2.18
C TYR A 80 2.64 7.39 0.69
N SER A 81 3.34 6.34 0.24
CA SER A 81 3.68 6.16 -1.18
C SER A 81 3.65 4.69 -1.54
N GLU A 82 2.54 4.26 -2.12
CA GLU A 82 2.24 2.84 -2.36
C GLU A 82 1.21 2.68 -3.48
N LYS A 83 1.06 1.46 -4.00
CA LYS A 83 -0.12 1.05 -4.77
C LYS A 83 -1.07 0.31 -3.82
N ILE A 84 -2.26 0.87 -3.59
CA ILE A 84 -3.06 0.57 -2.40
C ILE A 84 -4.27 -0.33 -2.66
N GLY A 85 -4.70 -1.02 -1.60
CA GLY A 85 -6.09 -1.45 -1.41
C GLY A 85 -6.71 -0.72 -0.21
N VAL A 86 -6.04 -0.76 0.94
CA VAL A 86 -6.40 -0.03 2.17
C VAL A 86 -5.12 0.55 2.82
N GLN A 87 -5.10 1.85 3.10
CA GLN A 87 -4.02 2.52 3.82
C GLN A 87 -4.61 3.43 4.89
N CYS A 88 -4.01 3.48 6.09
CA CYS A 88 -4.32 4.54 7.04
C CYS A 88 -3.17 4.83 8.01
N ASN A 89 -2.94 6.11 8.32
CA ASN A 89 -1.97 6.57 9.34
C ASN A 89 -2.61 7.44 10.43
N VAL A 90 -3.94 7.59 10.41
CA VAL A 90 -4.68 8.46 11.33
C VAL A 90 -5.73 7.63 12.04
N PHE A 91 -5.48 7.28 13.29
CA PHE A 91 -6.34 6.39 14.07
C PHE A 91 -6.77 7.01 15.40
N LYS A 92 -7.97 6.63 15.84
CA LYS A 92 -8.48 6.83 17.20
C LYS A 92 -8.41 5.51 17.96
N GLY A 93 -8.12 5.58 19.26
CA GLY A 93 -8.11 4.42 20.16
C GLY A 93 -6.72 3.86 20.49
N ALA A 94 -5.66 4.29 19.79
CA ALA A 94 -4.29 3.94 20.12
C ALA A 94 -3.66 4.94 21.09
N SER A 95 -2.76 4.46 21.94
CA SER A 95 -1.91 5.29 22.80
C SER A 95 -0.65 5.83 22.09
N GLY A 96 -0.43 5.44 20.84
CA GLY A 96 0.72 5.83 20.03
C GLY A 96 0.40 5.80 18.54
N GLU A 97 1.43 6.07 17.73
CA GLU A 97 1.30 6.08 16.26
C GLU A 97 0.99 4.68 15.72
N VAL A 98 0.10 4.65 14.74
CA VAL A 98 -0.29 3.44 14.00
C VAL A 98 -0.19 3.74 12.52
N ALA A 99 0.50 2.88 11.78
CA ALA A 99 0.48 2.89 10.32
C ALA A 99 -0.02 1.54 9.81
N LEU A 100 -0.95 1.60 8.86
CA LEU A 100 -1.53 0.45 8.20
C LEU A 100 -1.29 0.55 6.70
N THR A 101 -0.81 -0.55 6.15
CA THR A 101 -0.79 -0.82 4.73
C THR A 101 -1.38 -2.19 4.45
N ALA A 102 -2.38 -2.26 3.58
CA ALA A 102 -2.88 -3.52 3.05
C ALA A 102 -3.11 -3.39 1.55
N ALA A 103 -2.58 -4.35 0.80
CA ALA A 103 -2.68 -4.38 -0.64
C ALA A 103 -2.84 -5.82 -1.12
N GLY A 104 -3.47 -5.97 -2.28
CA GLY A 104 -3.58 -7.26 -2.94
C GLY A 104 -3.78 -7.08 -4.44
N GLY A 105 -3.40 -8.11 -5.20
CA GLY A 105 -3.62 -8.15 -6.63
C GLY A 105 -3.33 -9.51 -7.23
N LEU A 106 -3.66 -9.63 -8.51
CA LEU A 106 -3.24 -10.73 -9.35
C LEU A 106 -1.86 -10.42 -9.93
N ARG A 107 -0.88 -11.29 -9.68
CA ARG A 107 0.46 -11.19 -10.26
C ARG A 107 0.64 -12.29 -11.30
N GLN A 108 1.09 -11.90 -12.49
CA GLN A 108 1.52 -12.86 -13.52
C GLN A 108 2.94 -13.36 -13.19
N LEU A 109 3.14 -14.68 -13.21
CA LEU A 109 4.45 -15.29 -12.98
C LEU A 109 5.17 -15.55 -14.31
N ALA A 110 6.27 -14.84 -14.54
CA ALA A 110 7.07 -14.98 -15.74
C ALA A 110 7.65 -16.40 -15.90
N GLY A 111 7.59 -16.95 -17.12
CA GLY A 111 8.15 -18.26 -17.47
C GLY A 111 7.21 -19.47 -17.29
N LEU A 112 6.03 -19.26 -16.69
CA LEU A 112 4.95 -20.24 -16.66
C LEU A 112 3.76 -19.62 -17.40
N ALA A 113 3.60 -19.97 -18.69
CA ALA A 113 2.47 -19.49 -19.47
C ALA A 113 1.16 -19.75 -18.71
N ASP A 114 0.33 -18.71 -18.62
CA ASP A 114 -1.02 -18.68 -18.01
C ASP A 114 -1.14 -18.83 -16.49
N ASN A 115 -0.06 -18.75 -15.71
CA ASN A 115 -0.15 -18.77 -14.24
C ASN A 115 -0.22 -17.37 -13.61
N TYR A 116 -1.34 -17.10 -12.94
CA TYR A 116 -1.52 -15.98 -12.03
C TYR A 116 -1.49 -16.47 -10.58
N GLU A 117 -0.88 -15.69 -9.70
CA GLU A 117 -1.01 -15.90 -8.26
C GLU A 117 -1.83 -14.76 -7.65
N ASN A 118 -2.61 -15.10 -6.61
CA ASN A 118 -3.14 -14.07 -5.73
C ASN A 118 -2.07 -13.71 -4.70
N ALA A 119 -1.59 -12.47 -4.78
CA ALA A 119 -0.68 -11.91 -3.80
C ALA A 119 -1.43 -10.87 -2.97
N ALA A 120 -1.29 -10.94 -1.66
CA ALA A 120 -1.80 -9.93 -0.74
C ALA A 120 -0.89 -9.85 0.48
N LEU A 121 -0.91 -8.69 1.12
CA LEU A 121 -0.13 -8.40 2.30
C LEU A 121 -0.89 -7.47 3.23
N VAL A 122 -0.54 -7.54 4.51
CA VAL A 122 -0.90 -6.57 5.52
C VAL A 122 0.33 -6.24 6.35
N GLY A 123 0.59 -4.96 6.55
CA GLY A 123 1.64 -4.44 7.41
C GLY A 123 1.03 -3.48 8.42
N VAL A 124 1.30 -3.72 9.70
CA VAL A 124 0.87 -2.82 10.79
C VAL A 124 2.09 -2.40 11.59
N HIS A 125 2.33 -1.11 11.70
CA HIS A 125 3.29 -0.55 12.67
C HIS A 125 2.54 -0.10 13.90
N TYR A 126 2.92 -0.63 15.07
CA TYR A 126 2.37 -0.19 16.36
C TYR A 126 3.33 -0.53 17.50
N GLY A 127 3.47 0.39 18.46
CA GLY A 127 4.31 0.16 19.65
C GLY A 127 5.79 -0.08 19.34
N GLY A 128 6.28 0.39 18.19
CA GLY A 128 7.65 0.17 17.72
C GLY A 128 7.89 -1.19 17.04
N ASN A 129 6.87 -2.03 16.90
CA ASN A 129 6.94 -3.31 16.20
C ASN A 129 6.29 -3.21 14.82
N PHE A 130 6.79 -4.03 13.89
CA PHE A 130 6.15 -4.28 12.60
C PHE A 130 5.50 -5.67 12.57
N TYR A 131 4.17 -5.69 12.44
CA TYR A 131 3.39 -6.90 12.28
C TYR A 131 3.18 -7.18 10.79
N GLU A 132 3.97 -8.11 10.27
CA GLU A 132 3.98 -8.49 8.85
C GLU A 132 3.11 -9.72 8.58
N PHE A 133 2.20 -9.59 7.62
CA PHE A 133 1.39 -10.69 7.10
C PHE A 133 1.57 -10.75 5.58
N VAL A 134 2.22 -11.79 5.11
CA VAL A 134 2.63 -11.96 3.70
C VAL A 134 2.57 -13.44 3.34
N PRO A 135 2.46 -13.80 2.04
CA PRO A 135 2.22 -15.18 1.62
C PRO A 135 3.30 -16.19 2.04
N TRP A 136 4.52 -15.74 2.38
CA TRP A 136 5.59 -16.61 2.87
C TRP A 136 5.65 -16.76 4.38
N ASN A 137 4.98 -15.93 5.18
CA ASN A 137 5.00 -16.03 6.65
C ASN A 137 3.62 -16.33 7.26
N GLY A 138 2.59 -16.34 6.43
CA GLY A 138 1.20 -16.43 6.86
C GLY A 138 0.24 -16.49 5.69
N THR A 139 -1.02 -16.23 6.00
CA THR A 139 -2.14 -16.27 5.06
C THR A 139 -2.87 -14.95 5.13
N VAL A 140 -3.20 -14.36 3.98
CA VAL A 140 -4.04 -13.17 3.86
C VAL A 140 -5.28 -13.55 3.05
N SER A 141 -6.46 -13.21 3.54
CA SER A 141 -7.74 -13.41 2.87
C SER A 141 -8.48 -12.09 2.76
N TRP A 142 -9.23 -11.91 1.69
CA TRP A 142 -9.99 -10.70 1.45
C TRP A 142 -11.35 -10.98 0.81
N GLU A 143 -12.27 -10.06 1.07
CA GLU A 143 -13.54 -9.88 0.40
C GLU A 143 -13.73 -8.39 0.14
N ILE A 144 -13.61 -7.99 -1.12
CA ILE A 144 -13.69 -6.60 -1.55
C ILE A 144 -14.84 -6.48 -2.54
N SER A 145 -15.84 -5.68 -2.19
CA SER A 145 -16.96 -5.36 -3.09
C SER A 145 -16.47 -4.52 -4.26
N GLN A 146 -17.28 -4.43 -5.32
CA GLN A 146 -16.98 -3.56 -6.47
C GLN A 146 -16.71 -2.11 -6.04
N TRP A 147 -17.33 -1.68 -4.93
CA TRP A 147 -17.04 -0.46 -4.20
C TRP A 147 -17.67 -0.51 -2.80
N GLY A 148 -17.15 0.27 -1.86
CA GLY A 148 -17.81 0.62 -0.60
C GLY A 148 -17.63 -0.40 0.53
N TYR A 149 -16.97 -1.53 0.29
CA TYR A 149 -16.68 -2.52 1.33
C TYR A 149 -15.38 -3.27 1.06
N TRP A 150 -14.52 -3.32 2.08
CA TRP A 150 -13.28 -4.08 2.12
C TRP A 150 -13.24 -4.84 3.45
N HIS A 151 -13.14 -6.16 3.38
CA HIS A 151 -12.82 -7.00 4.52
C HIS A 151 -11.55 -7.77 4.24
N ILE A 152 -10.54 -7.59 5.08
CA ILE A 152 -9.25 -8.26 4.96
C ILE A 152 -8.94 -8.89 6.30
N SER A 153 -8.60 -10.17 6.29
CA SER A 153 -8.13 -10.90 7.46
C SER A 153 -6.80 -11.55 7.15
N ALA A 154 -5.89 -11.57 8.11
CA ALA A 154 -4.63 -12.27 7.95
C ALA A 154 -4.13 -12.88 9.25
N GLU A 155 -3.32 -13.91 9.12
CA GLU A 155 -2.68 -14.57 10.25
C GLU A 155 -1.29 -15.08 9.89
N ASN A 156 -0.40 -15.08 10.89
CA ASN A 156 0.88 -15.77 10.84
C ASN A 156 1.00 -16.68 12.07
N ASN A 157 2.20 -17.18 12.36
CA ASN A 157 2.42 -18.08 13.49
C ASN A 157 2.18 -17.44 14.87
N GLN A 158 2.19 -16.11 14.95
CA GLN A 158 2.22 -15.37 16.22
C GLN A 158 1.04 -14.43 16.39
N ASN A 159 0.44 -13.94 15.30
CA ASN A 159 -0.53 -12.86 15.32
C ASN A 159 -1.65 -13.10 14.32
N MET A 160 -2.78 -12.43 14.56
CA MET A 160 -3.93 -12.34 13.66
C MET A 160 -4.32 -10.86 13.51
N VAL A 161 -4.76 -10.46 12.32
CA VAL A 161 -5.24 -9.10 12.03
C VAL A 161 -6.54 -9.15 11.24
N GLU A 162 -7.41 -8.17 11.49
CA GLU A 162 -8.66 -7.98 10.78
C GLU A 162 -8.88 -6.50 10.48
N LEU A 163 -9.25 -6.22 9.23
CA LEU A 163 -9.55 -4.90 8.69
C LEU A 163 -10.96 -4.95 8.11
N VAL A 164 -11.82 -4.04 8.54
CA VAL A 164 -13.11 -3.80 7.89
C VAL A 164 -13.18 -2.33 7.54
N ALA A 165 -13.32 -2.03 6.27
CA ALA A 165 -13.46 -0.67 5.78
C ALA A 165 -14.69 -0.48 4.90
N THR A 166 -15.29 0.71 4.99
CA THR A 166 -16.48 1.11 4.22
C THR A 166 -16.32 2.50 3.66
N ALA A 167 -16.97 2.75 2.52
CA ALA A 167 -17.08 4.08 1.93
C ALA A 167 -18.50 4.26 1.36
N GLU A 168 -19.16 5.35 1.76
CA GLU A 168 -20.50 5.69 1.26
C GLU A 168 -20.42 6.54 0.00
N GLU A 169 -19.43 7.43 -0.08
CA GLU A 169 -19.22 8.28 -1.23
C GLU A 169 -18.85 7.46 -2.47
N PRO A 170 -19.22 7.93 -3.67
CA PRO A 170 -19.05 7.18 -4.89
C PRO A 170 -17.60 7.13 -5.38
N GLY A 171 -16.58 7.49 -4.58
CA GLY A 171 -15.15 7.49 -4.89
C GLY A 171 -14.71 8.34 -6.09
N THR A 172 -13.42 8.67 -6.13
CA THR A 172 -12.80 9.43 -7.21
C THR A 172 -12.26 8.49 -8.27
N PRO A 173 -12.68 8.60 -9.54
CA PRO A 173 -12.11 7.80 -10.62
C PRO A 173 -10.66 8.21 -10.89
N LEU A 174 -9.75 7.24 -10.92
CA LEU A 174 -8.33 7.42 -11.18
C LEU A 174 -7.93 6.77 -12.50
N ARG A 175 -7.02 7.44 -13.22
CA ARG A 175 -6.41 6.89 -14.42
C ARG A 175 -5.15 6.09 -14.05
N ALA A 176 -5.09 4.84 -14.50
CA ALA A 176 -3.94 3.97 -14.33
C ALA A 176 -3.41 3.52 -15.70
N PRO A 177 -2.11 3.22 -15.83
CA PRO A 177 -1.56 2.66 -17.05
C PRO A 177 -2.09 1.23 -17.27
N THR A 178 -2.45 0.92 -18.51
CA THR A 178 -2.93 -0.39 -18.96
C THR A 178 -2.14 -0.83 -20.20
N LEU A 179 -2.00 -2.15 -20.39
CA LEU A 179 -1.25 -2.71 -21.51
C LEU A 179 -1.83 -2.29 -22.87
N GLU A 180 -3.16 -2.28 -23.01
CA GLU A 180 -3.82 -2.10 -24.30
C GLU A 180 -4.17 -0.63 -24.60
N ALA A 181 -4.62 0.12 -23.59
CA ALA A 181 -5.19 1.45 -23.79
C ALA A 181 -4.33 2.58 -23.20
N GLY A 182 -3.15 2.25 -22.66
CA GLY A 182 -2.30 3.22 -21.96
C GLY A 182 -3.00 3.76 -20.71
N LEU A 183 -2.90 5.06 -20.47
CA LEU A 183 -3.45 5.71 -19.28
C LEU A 183 -4.98 5.88 -19.38
N VAL A 184 -5.76 5.03 -18.72
CA VAL A 184 -7.24 5.05 -18.75
C VAL A 184 -7.82 4.95 -17.35
N THR A 185 -9.10 5.35 -17.18
CA THR A 185 -9.81 5.19 -15.91
C THR A 185 -9.97 3.70 -15.61
N ALA A 186 -9.22 3.20 -14.62
CA ALA A 186 -9.17 1.78 -14.27
C ALA A 186 -9.10 1.54 -12.75
N CYS A 187 -8.94 2.61 -11.98
CA CYS A 187 -8.93 2.61 -10.53
C CYS A 187 -9.95 3.62 -9.99
N LYS A 188 -10.24 3.50 -8.71
CA LYS A 188 -11.16 4.36 -7.98
C LYS A 188 -10.74 4.39 -6.52
N ASP A 189 -10.63 5.57 -5.94
CA ASP A 189 -10.17 5.74 -4.56
C ASP A 189 -11.01 6.71 -3.72
N THR A 190 -10.76 6.72 -2.42
CA THR A 190 -11.22 7.74 -1.47
C THR A 190 -10.21 7.83 -0.33
N CYS A 191 -10.12 8.97 0.36
CA CYS A 191 -9.39 9.15 1.62
C CYS A 191 -10.32 9.41 2.81
N TYR A 192 -11.63 9.17 2.63
CA TYR A 192 -12.66 9.39 3.63
C TYR A 192 -13.27 8.07 4.14
N GLY A 193 -12.55 6.97 3.96
CA GLY A 193 -13.01 5.65 4.37
C GLY A 193 -13.12 5.49 5.88
N ASP A 194 -14.21 4.90 6.32
CA ASP A 194 -14.34 4.39 7.69
C ASP A 194 -13.63 3.04 7.78
N LEU A 195 -12.77 2.87 8.77
CA LEU A 195 -11.94 1.70 8.95
C LEU A 195 -11.95 1.26 10.42
N THR A 196 -12.10 -0.04 10.64
CA THR A 196 -11.78 -0.71 11.90
C THR A 196 -10.58 -1.63 11.67
N LEU A 197 -9.54 -1.48 12.49
CA LEU A 197 -8.37 -2.35 12.52
C LEU A 197 -8.28 -3.00 13.89
N GLN A 198 -8.16 -4.33 13.89
CA GLN A 198 -7.94 -5.12 15.09
C GLN A 198 -6.76 -6.09 14.90
N LEU A 199 -5.94 -6.24 15.93
CA LEU A 199 -4.73 -7.07 15.94
C LEU A 199 -4.67 -7.86 17.26
N TRP A 200 -4.38 -9.15 17.16
CA TRP A 200 -4.31 -10.07 18.30
C TRP A 200 -3.03 -10.91 18.26
N GLU A 201 -2.58 -11.34 19.44
CA GLU A 201 -1.72 -12.52 19.56
C GLU A 201 -2.50 -13.77 19.12
N LYS A 202 -1.83 -14.72 18.47
CA LYS A 202 -2.39 -16.02 18.12
C LYS A 202 -2.06 -17.02 19.21
N THR A 203 -3.09 -17.71 19.71
CA THR A 203 -2.92 -18.77 20.71
C THR A 203 -2.34 -20.04 20.10
N SER A 204 -1.81 -20.95 20.93
CA SER A 204 -1.29 -22.25 20.50
C SER A 204 -2.35 -23.15 19.84
N ASP A 205 -3.64 -22.95 20.12
CA ASP A 205 -4.77 -23.62 19.46
C ASP A 205 -5.26 -22.88 18.20
N GLY A 206 -4.53 -21.87 17.75
CA GLY A 206 -4.76 -21.17 16.49
C GLY A 206 -5.89 -20.14 16.50
N LYS A 207 -6.26 -19.61 17.66
CA LYS A 207 -7.37 -18.65 17.83
C LYS A 207 -6.87 -17.25 18.19
N LYS A 208 -7.77 -16.27 18.11
CA LYS A 208 -7.56 -14.91 18.62
C LYS A 208 -7.31 -14.99 20.14
N GLY A 209 -6.11 -14.63 20.55
CA GLY A 209 -5.69 -14.55 21.94
C GLY A 209 -5.85 -13.15 22.50
N LYS A 210 -4.78 -12.63 23.10
CA LYS A 210 -4.76 -11.29 23.68
C LYS A 210 -4.87 -10.23 22.58
N LEU A 211 -5.78 -9.28 22.77
CA LEU A 211 -5.90 -8.09 21.92
C LEU A 211 -4.66 -7.20 22.09
N ILE A 212 -4.00 -6.88 20.98
CA ILE A 212 -2.82 -6.00 20.91
C ILE A 212 -3.27 -4.57 20.57
N LEU A 213 -4.16 -4.42 19.59
CA LEU A 213 -4.62 -3.15 19.07
C LEU A 213 -6.06 -3.26 18.58
N GLU A 214 -6.88 -2.27 18.91
CA GLU A 214 -8.20 -2.04 18.33
C GLU A 214 -8.38 -0.54 18.12
N VAL A 215 -8.54 -0.14 16.87
CA VAL A 215 -8.59 1.27 16.48
C VAL A 215 -9.55 1.50 15.34
N THR A 216 -10.02 2.74 15.23
CA THR A 216 -10.87 3.18 14.12
C THR A 216 -10.33 4.43 13.45
N SER A 217 -10.69 4.62 12.19
CA SER A 217 -10.41 5.83 11.42
C SER A 217 -11.60 6.17 10.54
N ASN A 218 -11.75 7.44 10.20
CA ASN A 218 -12.64 7.94 9.15
C ASN A 218 -11.83 8.68 8.05
N MET A 219 -10.54 8.37 7.97
CA MET A 219 -9.58 8.96 7.04
C MET A 219 -8.76 7.87 6.32
N ALA A 220 -9.32 6.66 6.19
CA ALA A 220 -8.65 5.58 5.48
C ALA A 220 -8.67 5.86 3.99
N ALA A 221 -7.51 5.66 3.35
CA ALA A 221 -7.41 5.61 1.91
C ALA A 221 -7.82 4.22 1.41
N LEU A 222 -8.86 4.16 0.58
CA LEU A 222 -9.44 2.91 0.07
C LEU A 222 -9.43 2.95 -1.45
N GLU A 223 -8.95 1.88 -2.10
CA GLU A 223 -8.89 1.78 -3.56
C GLU A 223 -9.50 0.45 -4.04
N VAL A 224 -10.15 0.51 -5.20
CA VAL A 224 -10.36 -0.65 -6.09
C VAL A 224 -9.75 -0.30 -7.45
N GLY A 225 -8.98 -1.21 -8.05
CA GLY A 225 -8.24 -0.83 -9.26
C GLY A 225 -7.49 -1.97 -9.94
N GLY A 226 -7.62 -2.08 -11.27
CA GLY A 226 -6.98 -3.16 -12.06
C GLY A 226 -7.93 -3.90 -13.01
N GLY A 227 -9.23 -3.89 -12.73
CA GLY A 227 -10.29 -4.31 -13.64
C GLY A 227 -10.29 -5.80 -14.05
N PRO A 228 -11.44 -6.30 -14.55
CA PRO A 228 -12.75 -5.70 -14.40
C PRO A 228 -13.44 -6.16 -13.11
N TRP A 229 -13.80 -5.19 -12.28
CA TRP A 229 -14.50 -5.37 -10.99
C TRP A 229 -15.98 -5.69 -11.21
N PHE A 230 -16.31 -6.76 -11.94
CA PHE A 230 -17.70 -7.11 -12.28
C PHE A 230 -18.45 -7.81 -11.14
N SER A 231 -17.72 -8.26 -10.12
CA SER A 231 -18.24 -8.93 -8.95
C SER A 231 -17.37 -8.62 -7.74
N THR A 232 -17.87 -8.95 -6.55
CA THR A 232 -17.05 -9.01 -5.34
C THR A 232 -15.82 -9.88 -5.60
N TRP A 233 -14.65 -9.35 -5.30
CA TRP A 233 -13.38 -10.05 -5.38
C TRP A 233 -13.10 -10.71 -4.04
N LYS A 234 -13.07 -12.05 -4.04
CA LYS A 234 -12.71 -12.85 -2.87
C LYS A 234 -11.49 -13.66 -3.18
N GLY A 235 -10.63 -13.83 -2.19
CA GLY A 235 -9.47 -14.69 -2.35
C GLY A 235 -8.70 -14.86 -1.06
N THR A 236 -7.79 -15.81 -1.12
CA THR A 236 -6.80 -16.08 -0.10
C THR A 236 -5.46 -16.25 -0.81
N THR A 237 -4.39 -15.75 -0.20
CA THR A 237 -3.04 -15.95 -0.72
C THR A 237 -2.75 -17.44 -0.84
N SER A 238 -2.32 -17.88 -2.02
CA SER A 238 -1.87 -19.25 -2.26
C SER A 238 -0.46 -19.20 -2.82
N MET A 239 0.52 -19.63 -2.02
CA MET A 239 1.89 -19.78 -2.50
C MET A 239 2.35 -21.23 -2.32
N PRO A 240 2.87 -21.88 -3.38
CA PRO A 240 3.48 -23.20 -3.23
C PRO A 240 4.64 -23.17 -2.24
N GLU A 241 4.76 -24.18 -1.37
CA GLU A 241 5.79 -24.25 -0.30
C GLU A 241 7.24 -24.10 -0.80
N LEU A 242 7.49 -24.49 -2.06
CA LEU A 242 8.80 -24.38 -2.69
C LEU A 242 9.18 -22.92 -3.03
N LEU A 243 8.18 -22.10 -3.37
CA LEU A 243 8.32 -20.66 -3.60
C LEU A 243 8.43 -19.88 -2.29
N SER A 244 7.73 -20.31 -1.23
CA SER A 244 7.86 -19.68 0.10
C SER A 244 9.26 -19.85 0.68
N SER A 245 9.82 -21.05 0.53
CA SER A 245 11.19 -21.34 0.94
C SER A 245 12.21 -20.49 0.18
N ALA A 246 12.07 -20.33 -1.14
CA ALA A 246 12.99 -19.55 -1.97
C ALA A 246 12.92 -18.03 -1.74
N LEU A 247 11.73 -17.49 -1.43
CA LEU A 247 11.54 -16.07 -1.13
C LEU A 247 12.02 -15.67 0.28
N GLN A 248 12.05 -16.62 1.21
CA GLN A 248 12.61 -16.42 2.55
C GLN A 248 14.14 -16.44 2.58
N VAL A 249 14.83 -16.95 1.54
CA VAL A 249 16.29 -16.89 1.46
C VAL A 249 16.69 -15.44 1.15
N PRO A 250 17.36 -14.74 2.08
CA PRO A 250 17.82 -13.38 1.83
C PRO A 250 18.95 -13.43 0.80
N ILE A 251 18.65 -13.16 -0.45
CA ILE A 251 19.67 -12.84 -1.44
C ILE A 251 20.05 -11.38 -1.26
N ASP A 252 21.32 -11.14 -0.99
CA ASP A 252 21.87 -9.79 -0.93
C ASP A 252 21.94 -9.20 -2.34
N VAL A 253 20.85 -8.59 -2.76
CA VAL A 253 20.71 -7.99 -4.09
C VAL A 253 21.64 -6.80 -4.27
N GLU A 254 22.01 -6.11 -3.19
CA GLU A 254 22.93 -4.95 -3.21
C GLU A 254 24.36 -5.36 -3.58
N ASN A 255 24.79 -6.57 -3.17
CA ASN A 255 26.07 -7.13 -3.57
C ASN A 255 26.05 -7.81 -4.96
N PHE A 256 24.87 -8.25 -5.43
CA PHE A 256 24.72 -8.87 -6.76
C PHE A 256 24.59 -7.85 -7.89
N PHE A 257 24.06 -6.66 -7.61
CA PHE A 257 23.96 -5.55 -8.56
C PHE A 257 24.60 -4.30 -7.94
N PRO A 258 25.88 -3.99 -8.26
CA PRO A 258 26.42 -2.68 -7.94
C PRO A 258 25.63 -1.64 -8.74
N VAL A 259 24.68 -0.99 -8.08
CA VAL A 259 24.01 0.19 -8.62
C VAL A 259 25.13 1.19 -8.93
N PRO A 260 25.30 1.68 -10.17
CA PRO A 260 26.31 2.68 -10.43
C PRO A 260 25.95 3.90 -9.59
N PHE A 261 26.85 4.29 -8.69
CA PHE A 261 26.79 5.56 -7.98
C PHE A 261 26.47 6.67 -8.98
N LEU A 262 25.23 7.19 -8.95
CA LEU A 262 24.99 8.55 -9.38
C LEU A 262 25.68 9.44 -8.34
N LEU A 263 26.96 9.71 -8.59
CA LEU A 263 27.70 10.81 -7.99
C LEU A 263 26.88 12.07 -8.22
N VAL A 264 26.12 12.48 -7.20
CA VAL A 264 25.68 13.86 -7.06
C VAL A 264 26.95 14.69 -6.99
N HIS A 265 27.30 15.28 -8.12
CA HIS A 265 28.40 16.23 -8.20
C HIS A 265 27.99 17.44 -7.36
N ASN A 266 28.51 17.46 -6.14
CA ASN A 266 28.47 18.60 -5.25
C ASN A 266 29.31 19.70 -5.90
N ARG A 267 28.71 20.54 -6.74
CA ARG A 267 29.32 21.81 -7.16
C ARG A 267 28.80 22.91 -6.23
N SER A 268 29.46 23.01 -5.08
CA SER A 268 29.69 24.32 -4.47
C SER A 268 30.46 25.20 -5.46
N GLY A 269 29.90 26.36 -5.81
CA GLY A 269 30.54 27.30 -6.72
C GLY A 269 29.74 28.58 -6.88
N THR A 270 29.97 29.52 -5.96
CA THR A 270 29.72 30.96 -6.09
C THR A 270 30.19 31.52 -7.44
N SER A 271 29.35 32.32 -8.11
CA SER A 271 29.68 33.69 -8.57
C SER A 271 28.55 34.29 -9.42
N LEU A 272 28.09 35.46 -8.99
CA LEU A 272 27.27 36.50 -9.65
C LEU A 272 25.85 36.15 -10.10
#